data_AF-A0A4Y2BBV2-F1
#
_entry.id   AF-A0A4Y2BBV2-F1
#
_cell.length_a   1.000
_cell.length_b   1.000
_cell.length_c   1.000
_cell.angle_alpha   90.00
_cell.angle_beta   90.00
_cell.angle_gamma   90.00
#
_symmetry.space_group_name_H-M   'P 1'
#
loop_
_entity.id
_entity.type
_entity.pdbx_description
1 polymer ?
#
loop_
_entity_poly.entity_id
_entity_poly.type
_entity_poly.pdbx_seq_one_letter_code
_entity_poly.pdbx_strand_id
1 'polypeptide(L)'
;MKQNFQKCIVYGLEPEFTKEQMETALSQSFGDVDKDLKVLFPIKGRTGKTHWVFQSPVNIYWQLRRRQKFTIDWETHTVKELSSARKCYKCQYLEHTTSHCTPERTCYSFCTGNQRITDCLIRRPSCINCRKHNSKYKTNYRTNDVSIDHTCPIYAAKKVNIQEYDLLTGVDKWTQQAMFYSNIHNNLDPNLQSKFFSIAKIKI
;
A
#
# COMPACT_ATOMS: atom_id res chain seq x y z
N MET A 1 -16.48 -14.71 6.82
CA MET A 1 -15.63 -13.91 5.90
C MET A 1 -14.31 -13.61 6.61
N LYS A 2 -13.15 -13.81 5.97
CA LYS A 2 -11.86 -13.42 6.57
C LYS A 2 -11.74 -11.90 6.49
N GLN A 3 -11.60 -11.24 7.63
CA GLN A 3 -11.31 -9.81 7.69
C GLN A 3 -9.86 -9.60 7.23
N ASN A 4 -9.68 -8.95 6.08
CA ASN A 4 -8.35 -8.67 5.53
C ASN A 4 -7.89 -7.32 6.07
N PHE A 5 -6.75 -7.30 6.75
CA PHE A 5 -6.22 -6.09 7.34
C PHE A 5 -5.00 -5.59 6.58
N GLN A 6 -5.02 -4.34 6.18
CA GLN A 6 -3.93 -3.72 5.44
C GLN A 6 -2.94 -3.07 6.41
N LYS A 7 -1.65 -3.22 6.11
CA LYS A 7 -0.60 -2.52 6.84
C LYS A 7 -0.36 -1.16 6.19
N CYS A 8 -0.45 -0.12 7.00
CA CYS A 8 -0.15 1.25 6.63
C CYS A 8 1.15 1.69 7.31
N ILE A 9 1.87 2.60 6.67
CA ILE A 9 3.07 3.24 7.21
C ILE A 9 2.89 4.76 7.18
N VAL A 10 3.08 5.39 8.33
CA VAL A 10 3.19 6.85 8.51
C VAL A 10 4.67 7.24 8.47
N TYR A 11 5.01 8.25 7.67
CA TYR A 11 6.39 8.71 7.52
C TYR A 11 6.67 10.00 8.28
N GLY A 12 7.92 10.12 8.75
CA GLY A 12 8.49 11.39 9.21
C GLY A 12 8.08 11.83 10.61
N LEU A 13 7.89 10.88 11.53
CA LEU A 13 7.61 11.17 12.94
C LEU A 13 8.91 11.36 13.72
N GLU A 14 8.84 12.04 14.86
CA GLU A 14 9.99 12.19 15.74
C GLU A 14 10.50 10.84 16.27
N PRO A 15 11.81 10.69 16.55
CA PRO A 15 12.38 9.46 17.09
C PRO A 15 11.75 8.99 18.39
N GLU A 16 11.35 9.95 19.23
CA GLU A 16 10.75 9.74 20.54
C GLU A 16 9.24 9.44 20.45
N PHE A 17 8.63 9.54 19.26
CA PHE A 17 7.20 9.30 19.07
C PHE A 17 6.84 7.85 19.43
N THR A 18 5.93 7.68 20.40
CA THR A 18 5.64 6.38 21.03
C THR A 18 4.47 5.64 20.38
N LYS A 19 4.30 4.38 20.80
CA LYS A 19 3.16 3.55 20.38
C LYS A 19 1.83 4.15 20.85
N GLU A 20 1.80 4.64 22.08
CA GLU A 20 0.61 5.21 22.74
C GLU A 20 0.19 6.51 22.06
N GLN A 21 1.15 7.34 21.64
CA GLN A 21 0.86 8.54 20.83
C GLN A 21 0.28 8.16 19.47
N MET A 22 0.80 7.12 18.82
CA MET A 22 0.23 6.60 17.56
C MET A 22 -1.20 6.07 17.75
N GLU A 23 -1.45 5.32 18.82
CA GLU A 23 -2.80 4.81 19.16
C GLU A 23 -3.76 5.97 19.40
N THR A 24 -3.35 6.96 20.18
CA THR A 24 -4.13 8.17 20.46
C THR A 24 -4.48 8.92 19.17
N ALA A 25 -3.51 9.14 18.28
CA ALA A 25 -3.72 9.82 17.01
C ALA A 25 -4.71 9.08 16.09
N LEU A 26 -4.63 7.75 16.06
CA LEU A 26 -5.57 6.91 15.31
C LEU A 26 -6.99 6.99 15.91
N SER A 27 -7.13 6.87 17.23
CA SER A 27 -8.42 6.99 17.92
C SER A 27 -9.04 8.38 17.74
N GLN A 28 -8.25 9.45 17.77
CA GLN A 28 -8.76 10.81 17.52
C GLN A 28 -9.24 11.00 16.08
N SER A 29 -8.57 10.40 15.10
CA SER A 29 -8.88 10.60 13.68
C SER A 29 -10.04 9.73 13.17
N PHE A 30 -10.19 8.52 13.71
CA PHE A 30 -11.13 7.52 13.21
C PHE A 30 -12.17 7.09 14.28
N GLY A 31 -12.05 7.60 15.50
CA GLY A 31 -12.83 7.18 16.67
C GLY A 31 -12.41 5.80 17.19
N ASP A 32 -13.01 5.36 18.31
CA ASP A 32 -12.95 3.97 18.82
C ASP A 32 -13.69 2.97 17.91
N VAL A 33 -14.02 3.37 16.69
CA VAL A 33 -14.94 2.70 15.77
C VAL A 33 -14.38 1.37 15.25
N ASP A 34 -13.07 1.13 15.39
CA ASP A 34 -12.48 -0.14 14.97
C ASP A 34 -11.50 -0.67 16.02
N LYS A 35 -11.97 -1.62 16.84
CA LYS A 35 -11.14 -2.49 17.71
C LYS A 35 -10.03 -3.23 16.96
N ASP A 36 -10.07 -3.16 15.63
CA ASP A 36 -9.15 -3.81 14.72
C ASP A 36 -8.02 -2.90 14.22
N LEU A 37 -8.01 -1.60 14.60
CA LEU A 37 -6.83 -0.76 14.45
C LEU A 37 -5.75 -1.23 15.43
N LYS A 38 -4.60 -1.63 14.89
CA LYS A 38 -3.49 -2.14 15.70
C LYS A 38 -2.18 -1.48 15.31
N VAL A 39 -1.59 -0.70 16.22
CA VAL A 39 -0.23 -0.20 16.05
C VAL A 39 0.76 -1.36 16.17
N LEU A 40 1.66 -1.48 15.19
CA LEU A 40 2.57 -2.62 15.07
C LEU A 40 3.97 -2.28 15.60
N PHE A 41 4.77 -1.58 14.82
CA PHE A 41 6.17 -1.30 15.16
C PHE A 41 6.70 -0.05 14.43
N PRO A 42 7.71 0.61 14.99
CA PRO A 42 8.45 1.67 14.31
C PRO A 42 9.50 1.10 13.34
N ILE A 43 9.85 1.88 12.33
CA ILE A 43 10.94 1.66 11.39
C ILE A 43 11.82 2.90 11.40
N LYS A 44 13.14 2.72 11.59
CA LYS A 44 14.11 3.82 11.49
C LYS A 44 14.16 4.36 10.06
N GLY A 45 13.90 5.65 9.91
CA GLY A 45 14.09 6.38 8.67
C GLY A 45 15.56 6.73 8.43
N ARG A 46 15.88 7.15 7.20
CA ARG A 46 17.26 7.53 6.83
C ARG A 46 17.68 8.91 7.35
N THR A 47 16.71 9.78 7.61
CA THR A 47 16.92 11.19 7.96
C THR A 47 16.88 11.43 9.47
N GLY A 48 17.17 10.39 10.27
CA GLY A 48 17.01 10.46 11.72
C GLY A 48 15.57 10.51 12.21
N LYS A 49 14.56 10.46 11.34
CA LYS A 49 13.13 10.35 11.70
C LYS A 49 12.69 8.90 11.88
N THR A 50 11.58 8.68 12.56
CA THR A 50 10.93 7.37 12.70
C THR A 50 9.71 7.27 11.79
N HIS A 51 9.38 6.07 11.35
CA HIS A 51 8.17 5.76 10.59
C HIS A 51 7.37 4.74 11.39
N TRP A 52 6.06 4.92 11.51
CA TRP A 52 5.23 4.00 12.30
C TRP A 52 4.34 3.16 11.41
N VAL A 53 4.32 1.86 11.70
CA VAL A 53 3.48 0.89 11.00
C VAL A 53 2.29 0.55 11.86
N PHE A 54 1.11 0.55 11.26
CA PHE A 54 -0.12 0.09 11.88
C PHE A 54 -0.92 -0.78 10.91
N GLN A 55 -1.78 -1.60 11.48
CA GLN A 55 -2.73 -2.41 10.77
C GLN A 55 -4.09 -1.72 10.85
N SER A 56 -4.76 -1.60 9.71
CA SER A 56 -6.08 -0.96 9.63
C SER A 56 -7.09 -1.87 8.96
N PRO A 57 -8.38 -1.76 9.34
CA PRO A 57 -9.47 -2.33 8.58
C PRO A 57 -9.63 -1.61 7.23
N VAL A 58 -10.37 -2.27 6.33
CA VAL A 58 -10.44 -1.90 4.91
C VAL A 58 -11.04 -0.50 4.71
N ASN A 59 -12.11 -0.17 5.44
CA ASN A 59 -12.75 1.16 5.46
C ASN A 59 -11.74 2.29 5.75
N ILE A 60 -10.93 2.16 6.79
CA ILE A 60 -9.93 3.15 7.19
C ILE A 60 -8.78 3.20 6.18
N TYR A 61 -8.34 2.02 5.72
CA TYR A 61 -7.33 1.93 4.66
C TYR A 61 -7.74 2.72 3.41
N TRP A 62 -8.98 2.60 2.94
CA TRP A 62 -9.45 3.34 1.76
C TRP A 62 -9.46 4.85 1.95
N GLN A 63 -9.84 5.32 3.14
CA GLN A 63 -9.79 6.75 3.46
C GLN A 63 -8.36 7.27 3.41
N LEU A 64 -7.43 6.56 4.06
CA LEU A 64 -6.01 6.87 4.08
C LEU A 64 -5.39 6.78 2.69
N ARG A 65 -5.75 5.77 1.89
CA ARG A 65 -5.22 5.55 0.53
C ARG A 65 -5.63 6.68 -0.41
N ARG A 66 -6.86 7.19 -0.31
CA ARG A 66 -7.36 8.29 -1.14
C ARG A 66 -6.64 9.61 -0.83
N ARG A 67 -6.39 9.88 0.45
CA ARG A 67 -5.77 11.14 0.89
C ARG A 67 -4.23 11.09 0.86
N GLN A 68 -3.65 9.90 1.05
CA GLN A 68 -2.22 9.66 1.26
C GLN A 68 -1.59 10.53 2.38
N LYS A 69 -2.44 11.05 3.26
CA LYS A 69 -2.13 12.05 4.27
C LYS A 69 -2.79 11.65 5.58
N PHE A 70 -2.09 11.83 6.69
CA PHE A 70 -2.58 11.58 8.04
C PHE A 70 -2.07 12.68 8.95
N THR A 71 -2.98 13.32 9.67
CA THR A 71 -2.66 14.48 10.51
C THR A 71 -2.55 14.03 11.96
N ILE A 72 -1.43 14.34 12.60
CA ILE A 72 -1.11 14.05 14.01
C ILE A 72 -0.63 15.36 14.62
N ASP A 73 -1.22 15.78 15.74
CA ASP A 73 -0.80 16.99 16.48
C ASP A 73 -0.56 18.22 15.58
N TRP A 74 -1.46 18.45 14.62
CA TRP A 74 -1.42 19.55 13.63
C TRP A 74 -0.40 19.41 12.49
N GLU A 75 0.45 18.40 12.54
CA GLU A 75 1.37 18.06 11.45
C GLU A 75 0.76 17.03 10.51
N THR A 76 0.95 17.23 9.20
CA THR A 76 0.43 16.30 8.20
C THR A 76 1.54 15.41 7.66
N HIS A 77 1.44 14.12 7.97
CA HIS A 77 2.36 13.09 7.56
C HIS A 77 1.89 12.38 6.30
N THR A 78 2.85 11.88 5.52
CA THR A 78 2.54 10.99 4.40
C THR A 78 2.19 9.62 4.92
N VAL A 79 1.09 9.05 4.43
CA VAL A 79 0.70 7.66 4.68
C VAL A 79 0.70 6.86 3.38
N LYS A 80 1.29 5.67 3.44
CA LYS A 80 1.26 4.70 2.34
C LYS A 80 0.89 3.33 2.84
N GLU A 81 0.47 2.49 1.91
CA GLU A 81 0.42 1.05 2.12
C GLU A 81 1.85 0.52 2.34
N LEU A 82 2.04 -0.24 3.41
CA LEU A 82 3.27 -0.99 3.64
C LEU A 82 3.22 -2.29 2.85
N SER A 83 3.63 -2.23 1.58
CA SER A 83 3.76 -3.43 0.76
C SER A 83 4.96 -4.26 1.18
N SER A 84 4.71 -5.55 1.44
CA SER A 84 5.75 -6.58 1.60
C SER A 84 6.40 -6.94 0.27
N ALA A 85 5.77 -6.61 -0.86
CA ALA A 85 6.27 -6.87 -2.21
C ALA A 85 7.35 -5.83 -2.61
N ARG A 86 8.52 -5.91 -1.98
CA ARG A 86 9.68 -5.09 -2.33
C ARG A 86 10.54 -5.82 -3.36
N LYS A 87 10.86 -5.13 -4.45
CA LYS A 87 11.86 -5.57 -5.43
C LYS A 87 13.25 -5.19 -4.92
N CYS A 88 14.23 -6.07 -5.13
CA CYS A 88 15.64 -5.68 -5.03
C CYS A 88 15.94 -4.58 -6.06
N TYR A 89 16.52 -3.45 -5.65
CA TYR A 89 16.82 -2.36 -6.59
C TYR A 89 17.93 -2.71 -7.59
N LYS A 90 18.81 -3.68 -7.26
CA LYS A 90 19.87 -4.16 -8.16
C LYS A 90 19.35 -5.16 -9.18
N CYS A 91 18.68 -6.23 -8.74
CA CYS A 91 18.32 -7.35 -9.62
C CYS A 91 16.81 -7.50 -9.90
N GLN A 92 15.96 -6.67 -9.30
CA GLN A 92 14.49 -6.68 -9.42
C GLN A 92 13.78 -7.95 -8.91
N TYR A 93 14.51 -8.88 -8.27
CA TYR A 93 13.96 -10.07 -7.66
C TYR A 93 13.19 -9.76 -6.37
N LEU A 94 12.10 -10.50 -6.12
CA LEU A 94 11.16 -10.24 -5.02
C LEU A 94 11.45 -10.98 -3.72
N GLU A 95 12.46 -11.85 -3.66
CA GLU A 95 12.76 -12.64 -2.45
C GLU A 95 13.84 -12.00 -1.56
N HIS A 96 14.53 -10.95 -2.03
CA HIS A 96 15.55 -10.27 -1.23
C HIS A 96 15.59 -8.77 -1.46
N THR A 97 16.16 -8.05 -0.51
CA THR A 97 16.48 -6.62 -0.60
C THR A 97 17.87 -6.40 -1.18
N THR A 98 18.17 -5.16 -1.58
CA THR A 98 19.49 -4.78 -2.11
C THR A 98 20.67 -5.12 -1.19
N SER A 99 20.47 -5.12 0.13
CA SER A 99 21.50 -5.45 1.13
C SER A 99 21.92 -6.92 1.09
N HIS A 100 21.02 -7.82 0.70
CA HIS A 100 21.28 -9.26 0.60
C HIS A 100 21.41 -9.72 -0.86
N CYS A 101 21.69 -8.78 -1.76
CA CYS A 101 21.86 -9.07 -3.18
C CYS A 101 23.31 -9.48 -3.45
N THR A 102 23.52 -10.75 -3.78
CA THR A 102 24.83 -11.33 -4.10
C THR A 102 25.35 -11.09 -5.54
N PRO A 103 24.52 -10.84 -6.57
CA PRO A 103 25.02 -10.52 -7.90
C PRO A 103 25.80 -9.20 -7.95
N GLU A 104 27.04 -9.26 -8.44
CA GLU A 104 27.93 -8.10 -8.59
C GLU A 104 27.58 -7.21 -9.80
N ARG A 105 27.05 -7.79 -10.89
CA ARG A 105 26.77 -7.10 -12.15
C ARG A 105 25.41 -7.51 -12.69
N THR A 106 24.50 -6.56 -12.88
CA THR A 106 23.06 -6.88 -13.00
C THR A 106 22.41 -6.34 -14.27
N CYS A 107 22.53 -7.10 -15.38
CA CYS A 107 21.52 -7.11 -16.44
C CYS A 107 20.27 -7.96 -16.05
N TYR A 108 20.20 -8.40 -14.79
CA TYR A 108 19.12 -9.26 -14.27
C TYR A 108 17.72 -8.68 -14.48
N SER A 109 17.58 -7.35 -14.44
CA SER A 109 16.32 -6.66 -14.67
C SER A 109 15.76 -6.90 -16.07
N PHE A 110 16.66 -7.06 -17.05
CA PHE A 110 16.35 -7.24 -18.46
C PHE A 110 16.46 -8.69 -18.90
N CYS A 111 17.60 -9.37 -18.73
CA CYS A 111 17.80 -10.72 -19.28
C CYS A 111 18.08 -11.81 -18.24
N THR A 112 17.99 -11.52 -16.94
CA THR A 112 18.31 -12.45 -15.84
C THR A 112 19.78 -12.93 -15.79
N GLY A 113 20.68 -12.28 -16.56
CA GLY A 113 22.10 -12.64 -16.63
C GLY A 113 22.99 -11.85 -15.67
N ASN A 114 24.08 -12.48 -15.22
CA ASN A 114 25.11 -11.91 -14.36
C ASN A 114 26.22 -11.21 -15.17
N GLN A 115 25.81 -10.28 -16.02
CA GLN A 115 26.69 -9.48 -16.88
C GLN A 115 26.34 -8.00 -16.74
N ARG A 116 27.21 -7.09 -17.20
CA ARG A 116 26.84 -5.67 -17.27
C ARG A 116 25.76 -5.49 -18.33
N ILE A 117 24.93 -4.46 -18.16
CA ILE A 117 23.90 -4.12 -19.14
C ILE A 117 24.54 -3.79 -20.49
N THR A 118 25.70 -3.12 -20.48
CA THR A 118 26.50 -2.78 -21.68
C THR A 118 26.96 -3.99 -22.46
N ASP A 119 27.18 -5.11 -21.78
CA ASP A 119 27.78 -6.32 -22.36
C ASP A 119 26.67 -7.33 -22.77
N CYS A 120 25.40 -6.96 -22.59
CA CYS A 120 24.28 -7.84 -22.80
C CYS A 120 23.90 -7.92 -24.28
N LEU A 121 24.19 -9.05 -24.91
CA LEU A 121 23.81 -9.35 -26.30
C LEU A 121 22.35 -9.80 -26.46
N ILE A 122 21.67 -10.13 -25.35
CA ILE A 122 20.28 -10.56 -25.37
C ILE A 122 19.39 -9.36 -25.76
N ARG A 123 18.49 -9.58 -26.74
CA ARG A 123 17.56 -8.55 -27.25
C ARG A 123 16.13 -8.67 -26.74
N ARG A 124 15.79 -9.79 -26.11
CA ARG A 124 14.45 -10.03 -25.56
C ARG A 124 14.52 -10.05 -24.03
N PRO A 125 13.63 -9.32 -23.33
CA PRO A 125 13.63 -9.34 -21.89
C PRO A 125 13.18 -10.69 -21.35
N SER A 126 13.58 -10.97 -20.11
CA SER A 126 13.23 -12.12 -19.33
C SER A 126 12.98 -11.67 -17.88
N CYS A 127 11.75 -11.84 -17.40
CA CYS A 127 11.36 -11.51 -16.04
C CYS A 127 11.96 -12.52 -15.06
N ILE A 128 12.85 -12.05 -14.17
CA ILE A 128 13.48 -12.87 -13.14
C ILE A 128 12.46 -13.52 -12.20
N ASN A 129 11.38 -12.81 -11.87
CA ASN A 129 10.36 -13.29 -10.93
C ASN A 129 9.56 -14.46 -11.54
N CYS A 130 9.08 -14.32 -12.78
CA CYS A 130 8.39 -15.41 -13.50
C CYS A 130 9.33 -16.60 -13.72
N ARG A 131 10.57 -16.37 -14.17
CA ARG A 131 11.55 -17.44 -14.43
C ARG A 131 11.87 -18.25 -13.18
N LYS A 132 12.15 -17.59 -12.05
CA LYS A 132 12.43 -18.25 -10.77
C LYS A 132 11.20 -18.97 -10.22
N HIS A 133 10.02 -18.37 -10.37
CA HIS A 133 8.76 -18.98 -9.93
C HIS A 133 8.46 -20.26 -10.74
N ASN A 134 8.56 -20.22 -12.07
CA ASN A 134 8.42 -21.40 -12.93
C ASN A 134 9.41 -22.51 -12.55
N SER A 135 10.68 -22.16 -12.32
CA SER A 135 11.71 -23.13 -11.95
C SER A 135 11.42 -23.83 -10.61
N LYS A 136 10.98 -23.06 -9.60
CA LYS A 136 10.71 -23.52 -8.24
C LYS A 136 9.40 -24.30 -8.13
N TYR A 137 8.32 -23.76 -8.69
CA TYR A 137 6.96 -24.28 -8.53
C TYR A 137 6.45 -25.07 -9.74
N LYS A 138 7.30 -25.28 -10.76
CA LYS A 138 6.96 -26.01 -12.00
C LYS A 138 5.76 -25.43 -12.73
N THR A 139 5.62 -24.10 -12.68
CA THR A 139 4.60 -23.34 -13.42
C THR A 139 5.12 -22.88 -14.79
N ASN A 140 4.23 -22.35 -15.63
CA ASN A 140 4.49 -22.01 -17.03
C ASN A 140 4.20 -20.53 -17.37
N TYR A 141 4.38 -19.61 -16.42
CA TYR A 141 4.17 -18.18 -16.67
C TYR A 141 5.07 -17.68 -17.79
N ARG A 142 4.54 -16.80 -18.65
CA ARG A 142 5.35 -16.10 -19.64
C ARG A 142 6.45 -15.31 -18.95
N THR A 143 7.65 -15.42 -19.49
CA THR A 143 8.84 -14.76 -18.92
C THR A 143 9.34 -13.62 -19.79
N ASN A 144 8.84 -13.44 -21.01
CA ASN A 144 9.42 -12.56 -22.04
C ASN A 144 9.14 -11.06 -21.84
N ASP A 145 8.91 -10.64 -20.60
CA ASP A 145 8.66 -9.26 -20.19
C ASP A 145 9.76 -8.76 -19.26
N VAL A 146 9.91 -7.44 -19.10
CA VAL A 146 10.86 -6.88 -18.13
C VAL A 146 10.34 -7.06 -16.70
N SER A 147 11.22 -7.43 -15.78
CA SER A 147 10.89 -7.63 -14.35
C SER A 147 10.44 -6.35 -13.62
N ILE A 148 10.64 -5.20 -14.26
CA ILE A 148 10.25 -3.88 -13.73
C ILE A 148 8.74 -3.66 -13.90
N ASP A 149 8.13 -4.30 -14.89
CA ASP A 149 6.77 -4.00 -15.35
C ASP A 149 5.70 -4.43 -14.34
N HIS A 150 4.66 -3.61 -14.23
CA HIS A 150 3.45 -3.89 -13.46
C HIS A 150 2.67 -5.09 -14.03
N THR A 151 3.01 -5.51 -15.25
CA THR A 151 2.47 -6.68 -15.95
C THR A 151 2.96 -8.02 -15.40
N CYS A 152 4.04 -8.05 -14.58
CA CYS A 152 4.53 -9.31 -14.04
C CYS A 152 3.49 -9.96 -13.11
N PRO A 153 2.93 -11.14 -13.45
CA PRO A 153 1.87 -11.77 -12.66
C PRO A 153 2.33 -12.20 -11.27
N ILE A 154 3.62 -12.54 -11.10
CA ILE A 154 4.18 -12.89 -9.79
C ILE A 154 4.30 -11.65 -8.89
N TYR A 155 4.66 -10.52 -9.47
CA TYR A 155 4.70 -9.25 -8.74
C TYR A 155 3.30 -8.75 -8.43
N ALA A 156 2.39 -8.84 -9.39
CA ALA A 156 0.98 -8.55 -9.21
C ALA A 156 0.42 -9.44 -8.08
N ALA A 157 0.58 -10.76 -8.11
CA ALA A 157 0.14 -11.65 -7.03
C ALA A 157 0.69 -11.28 -5.65
N LYS A 158 1.99 -10.94 -5.56
CA LYS A 158 2.60 -10.47 -4.30
C LYS A 158 2.04 -9.12 -3.83
N LYS A 159 1.57 -8.26 -4.73
CA LYS A 159 0.81 -7.04 -4.40
C LYS A 159 -0.68 -7.32 -4.11
N VAL A 160 -1.28 -8.28 -4.83
CA VAL A 160 -2.71 -8.63 -4.90
C VAL A 160 -3.16 -9.51 -3.74
N ASN A 161 -2.26 -10.04 -2.90
CA ASN A 161 -2.63 -10.55 -1.57
C ASN A 161 -3.36 -9.50 -0.67
N ILE A 162 -3.64 -8.30 -1.19
CA ILE A 162 -4.52 -7.26 -0.61
C ILE A 162 -5.72 -6.89 -1.53
N GLN A 163 -5.70 -7.17 -2.85
CA GLN A 163 -6.76 -6.77 -3.80
C GLN A 163 -7.92 -7.76 -3.96
N GLU A 164 -7.82 -8.99 -3.42
CA GLU A 164 -8.88 -10.00 -3.54
C GLU A 164 -10.22 -9.56 -2.88
N TYR A 165 -10.20 -8.57 -1.99
CA TYR A 165 -11.41 -7.96 -1.41
C TYR A 165 -12.21 -7.09 -2.40
N ASP A 166 -11.56 -6.49 -3.40
CA ASP A 166 -12.21 -5.61 -4.40
C ASP A 166 -13.10 -6.41 -5.37
N LEU A 167 -12.75 -7.67 -5.63
CA LEU A 167 -13.52 -8.56 -6.50
C LEU A 167 -14.61 -9.33 -5.74
N LEU A 168 -14.43 -9.55 -4.43
CA LEU A 168 -15.36 -10.32 -3.61
C LEU A 168 -16.52 -9.51 -3.02
N THR A 169 -16.41 -8.18 -2.93
CA THR A 169 -17.44 -7.35 -2.26
C THR A 169 -18.43 -6.67 -3.19
N GLY A 170 -18.17 -6.56 -4.49
CA GLY A 170 -19.16 -6.07 -5.47
C GLY A 170 -19.77 -4.70 -5.16
N VAL A 171 -19.19 -3.91 -4.25
CA VAL A 171 -19.73 -2.60 -3.86
C VAL A 171 -19.25 -1.60 -4.90
N ASP A 172 -20.15 -1.26 -5.82
CA ASP A 172 -19.90 -0.27 -6.85
C ASP A 172 -19.50 1.09 -6.25
N LYS A 173 -18.84 1.88 -7.10
CA LYS A 173 -18.26 3.18 -6.73
C LYS A 173 -19.29 4.18 -6.18
N TRP A 174 -20.57 4.05 -6.54
CA TRP A 174 -21.66 4.92 -6.10
C TRP A 174 -22.13 4.55 -4.70
N THR A 175 -22.20 3.26 -4.40
CA THR A 175 -22.58 2.76 -3.08
C THR A 175 -21.54 3.16 -2.01
N GLN A 176 -20.25 3.19 -2.36
CA GLN A 176 -19.20 3.71 -1.46
C GLN A 176 -19.24 5.23 -1.28
N GLN A 177 -19.67 5.97 -2.31
CA GLN A 177 -19.85 7.42 -2.23
C GLN A 177 -21.05 7.77 -1.33
N ALA A 178 -22.15 7.01 -1.42
CA ALA A 178 -23.33 7.19 -0.58
C ALA A 178 -23.03 6.93 0.91
N MET A 179 -22.23 5.89 1.23
CA MET A 179 -21.79 5.61 2.61
C MET A 179 -20.84 6.67 3.18
N PHE A 180 -20.03 7.31 2.32
CA PHE A 180 -19.20 8.44 2.73
C PHE A 180 -20.06 9.67 3.06
N TYR A 181 -21.07 9.98 2.23
CA TYR A 181 -21.97 11.09 2.49
C TYR A 181 -22.86 10.87 3.71
N SER A 182 -23.36 9.66 3.95
CA SER A 182 -24.17 9.36 5.15
C SER A 182 -23.37 9.46 6.46
N ASN A 183 -22.11 9.02 6.46
CA ASN A 183 -21.24 9.13 7.64
C ASN A 183 -20.79 10.58 7.93
N ILE A 184 -20.70 11.44 6.91
CA ILE A 184 -20.51 12.88 7.12
C ILE A 184 -21.81 13.51 7.65
N HIS A 185 -22.98 13.12 7.12
CA HIS A 185 -24.27 13.68 7.51
C HIS A 185 -24.62 13.42 8.98
N ASN A 186 -24.28 12.22 9.50
CA ASN A 186 -24.53 11.83 10.88
C ASN A 186 -23.61 12.53 11.91
N ASN A 187 -22.57 13.24 11.45
CA ASN A 187 -21.61 13.97 12.29
C ASN A 187 -21.68 15.49 12.11
N LEU A 188 -22.66 16.01 11.35
CA LEU A 188 -22.87 17.44 11.18
C LEU A 188 -23.88 17.98 12.21
N ASP A 189 -23.58 19.18 12.73
CA ASP A 189 -24.49 19.98 13.55
C ASP A 189 -25.90 20.05 12.92
N PRO A 190 -26.99 19.88 13.70
CA PRO A 190 -28.37 19.94 13.19
C PRO A 190 -28.70 21.20 12.37
N ASN A 191 -28.06 22.34 12.66
CA ASN A 191 -28.23 23.59 11.91
C ASN A 191 -27.49 23.61 10.57
N LEU A 192 -26.44 22.80 10.41
CA LEU A 192 -25.75 22.60 9.13
C LEU A 192 -26.55 21.63 8.24
N GLN A 193 -27.21 20.63 8.82
CA GLN A 193 -28.08 19.70 8.10
C GLN A 193 -29.23 20.42 7.39
N SER A 194 -29.88 21.41 8.04
CA SER A 194 -31.00 22.15 7.44
C SER A 194 -30.61 23.06 6.26
N LYS A 195 -29.37 23.58 6.25
CA LYS A 195 -28.82 24.37 5.13
C LYS A 195 -28.49 23.53 3.89
N PHE A 196 -28.10 22.27 4.05
CA PHE A 196 -27.85 21.37 2.92
C PHE A 196 -29.14 20.99 2.17
N PHE A 197 -30.26 20.80 2.89
CA PHE A 197 -31.56 20.51 2.28
C PHE A 197 -32.13 21.69 1.47
N SER A 198 -31.80 22.93 1.82
CA SER A 198 -32.27 24.12 1.09
C SER A 198 -31.48 24.34 -0.21
N ILE A 199 -30.20 23.98 -0.26
CA ILE A 199 -29.37 24.06 -1.48
C ILE A 199 -29.76 22.99 -2.51
N ALA A 200 -30.16 21.79 -2.04
CA ALA A 200 -30.55 20.68 -2.92
C ALA A 200 -31.89 20.91 -3.65
N LYS A 201 -32.78 21.76 -3.12
CA LYS A 201 -34.07 22.09 -3.75
C LYS A 201 -34.00 23.16 -4.86
N ILE A 202 -32.85 23.82 -5.04
CA ILE A 202 -32.69 24.92 -6.00
C ILE A 202 -32.16 24.42 -7.37
N LYS A 203 -31.89 23.12 -7.52
CA LYS A 203 -31.44 22.52 -8.78
C LYS A 203 -32.28 21.30 -9.19
N ILE A 204 -33.60 21.50 -9.30
CA ILE A 204 -34.48 20.68 -10.14
C ILE A 204 -35.14 21.62 -11.14
#